data_AF-S2J3I6-F1
#
_entry.id   AF-S2J3I6-F1
#
_cell.length_a   1.000
_cell.length_b   1.000
_cell.length_c   1.000
_cell.angle_alpha   90.00
_cell.angle_beta   90.00
_cell.angle_gamma   90.00
#
_symmetry.space_group_name_H-M   'P 1'
#
loop_
_entity.id
_entity.type
_entity.pdbx_description
1 polymer ?
#
loop_
_entity_poly.entity_id
_entity_poly.type
_entity_poly.pdbx_seq_one_letter_code
_entity_poly.pdbx_strand_id
1 'polypeptide(L)' 'MNILEKIKHTTEEDAAAVGTTYVAPPTPFTDFNKTDSKVVAGANPASARSTTGAAIAAFDKA' A
#
# COMPACT_ATOMS: atom_id res chain seq x y z
N MET A 1 1.93 -2.14 -28.93
CA MET A 1 1.08 -1.87 -27.76
C MET A 1 1.97 -1.28 -26.68
N ASN A 2 1.68 -0.07 -26.23
CA ASN A 2 2.50 0.66 -25.25
C ASN A 2 2.10 0.22 -23.82
N ILE A 3 3.07 0.03 -22.93
CA ILE A 3 2.81 -0.33 -21.53
C ILE A 3 1.99 0.75 -20.81
N LEU A 4 2.17 2.01 -21.21
CA LEU A 4 1.46 3.15 -20.62
C LEU A 4 -0.04 3.12 -20.95
N GLU A 5 -0.43 2.55 -22.09
CA GLU A 5 -1.85 2.40 -22.47
C GLU A 5 -2.59 1.38 -21.57
N LYS A 6 -1.85 0.60 -20.77
CA LYS A 6 -2.42 -0.39 -19.83
C LYS A 6 -2.51 0.13 -18.40
N ILE A 7 -1.76 1.17 -18.03
CA ILE A 7 -1.83 1.77 -16.71
C ILE A 7 -3.10 2.63 -16.69
N LYS A 8 -4.12 2.17 -15.95
CA LYS A 8 -5.38 2.89 -15.85
C LYS A 8 -5.28 4.02 -14.84
N HIS A 9 -4.87 3.70 -13.61
CA HIS A 9 -4.65 4.67 -12.53
C HIS A 9 -3.43 4.27 -11.70
N THR A 10 -2.90 5.25 -10.96
CA THR A 10 -1.95 5.09 -9.86
C THR A 10 -2.70 4.76 -8.57
N THR A 11 -1.99 4.18 -7.59
CA THR A 11 -2.56 3.92 -6.25
C THR A 11 -3.01 5.21 -5.56
N GLU A 12 -2.36 6.35 -5.84
CA GLU A 12 -2.73 7.67 -5.32
C GLU A 12 -4.08 8.14 -5.86
N GLU A 13 -4.30 8.00 -7.17
CA GLU A 13 -5.57 8.32 -7.83
C GLU A 13 -6.71 7.42 -7.32
N ASP A 14 -6.45 6.11 -7.20
CA ASP A 14 -7.45 5.17 -6.67
C ASP A 14 -7.80 5.49 -5.20
N ALA A 15 -6.81 5.82 -4.36
CA ALA A 15 -7.03 6.19 -2.97
C ALA A 15 -7.89 7.45 -2.84
N ALA A 16 -7.63 8.47 -3.67
CA ALA A 16 -8.40 9.71 -3.70
C ALA A 16 -9.85 9.46 -4.16
N ALA A 17 -10.06 8.61 -5.17
CA ALA A 17 -11.38 8.30 -5.71
C ALA A 17 -12.32 7.63 -4.69
N VAL A 18 -11.77 6.91 -3.71
CA VAL A 18 -12.54 6.27 -2.63
C VAL A 18 -12.55 7.06 -1.31
N GLY A 19 -12.04 8.29 -1.31
CA GLY A 19 -12.03 9.17 -0.14
C GLY A 19 -11.05 8.76 0.97
N THR A 20 -9.99 8.02 0.62
CA THR A 20 -8.95 7.62 1.58
C THR A 20 -7.74 8.54 1.52
N THR A 21 -6.92 8.55 2.57
CA THR A 21 -5.67 9.31 2.60
C THR A 21 -4.50 8.42 2.18
N TYR A 22 -3.94 8.67 1.00
CA TYR A 22 -2.68 8.05 0.60
C TYR A 22 -1.52 8.61 1.44
N VAL A 23 -0.65 7.72 1.92
CA VAL A 23 0.57 8.10 2.63
C VAL A 23 1.76 7.54 1.86
N ALA A 24 2.55 8.44 1.27
CA ALA A 24 3.73 8.08 0.49
C ALA A 24 4.87 7.53 1.39
N PRO A 25 5.69 6.59 0.89
CA PRO A 25 6.94 6.24 1.54
C PRO A 25 7.95 7.40 1.46
N PRO A 26 8.92 7.50 2.40
CA PRO A 26 9.95 8.54 2.36
C PRO A 26 10.79 8.53 1.07
N THR A 27 11.05 7.33 0.53
CA THR A 27 11.63 7.14 -0.81
C THR A 27 10.97 5.93 -1.50
N PRO A 28 10.95 5.84 -2.85
CA PRO A 28 10.12 4.85 -3.56
C PRO A 28 10.36 3.37 -3.21
N PHE A 29 11.60 3.03 -2.82
CA PHE A 29 12.01 1.64 -2.58
C PHE A 29 12.28 1.32 -1.10
N THR A 30 11.96 2.24 -0.19
CA THR A 30 12.04 1.99 1.24
C THR A 30 10.97 0.98 1.65
N ASP A 31 11.31 0.03 2.54
CA ASP A 31 10.32 -0.81 3.23
C ASP A 31 9.33 0.08 3.99
N PHE A 32 8.07 0.06 3.56
CA PHE A 32 7.03 0.93 4.05
C PHE A 32 5.65 0.26 3.98
N ASN A 33 4.97 0.21 5.13
CA ASN A 33 3.60 -0.26 5.24
C ASN A 33 2.77 0.66 6.16
N LYS A 34 1.44 0.58 6.02
CA LYS A 34 0.46 1.24 6.90
C LYS A 34 -0.59 0.25 7.35
N THR A 35 -1.00 0.38 8.60
CA THR A 35 -2.12 -0.36 9.19
C THR A 35 -3.17 0.64 9.64
N ASP A 36 -4.38 0.51 9.11
CA ASP A 36 -5.58 1.17 9.62
C ASP A 36 -6.57 0.09 10.05
N SER A 37 -6.71 -0.08 11.37
CA SER A 37 -7.57 -1.11 11.96
C SER A 37 -7.24 -2.51 11.43
N LYS A 38 -8.05 -3.06 10.52
CA LYS A 38 -7.85 -4.38 9.89
C LYS A 38 -7.38 -4.31 8.44
N VAL A 39 -7.14 -3.11 7.91
CA VAL A 39 -6.62 -2.89 6.55
C VAL A 39 -5.12 -2.63 6.64
N VAL A 40 -4.34 -3.44 5.93
CA VAL A 40 -2.88 -3.31 5.88
C VAL A 40 -2.43 -3.16 4.43
N ALA A 41 -1.66 -2.11 4.14
CA ALA A 41 -1.15 -1.80 2.80
C ALA A 41 0.38 -1.68 2.80
N GLY A 42 1.02 -2.15 1.72
CA GLY A 42 2.47 -2.08 1.49
C GLY A 42 2.80 -1.34 0.21
N ALA A 43 3.87 -0.56 0.20
CA ALA A 43 4.19 0.34 -0.93
C ALA A 43 4.88 -0.34 -2.12
N ASN A 44 5.69 -1.39 -1.90
CA ASN A 44 6.57 -1.94 -2.93
C ASN A 44 7.05 -3.38 -2.58
N PRO A 45 7.86 -4.05 -3.43
CA PRO A 45 8.38 -5.40 -3.13
C PRO A 45 9.23 -5.50 -1.86
N ALA A 46 9.98 -4.45 -1.49
CA ALA A 46 10.75 -4.44 -0.24
C ALA A 46 9.83 -4.44 1.00
N SER A 47 8.60 -3.92 0.87
CA SER A 47 7.59 -3.93 1.94
C SER A 47 6.92 -5.29 2.15
N ALA A 48 7.03 -6.26 1.24
CA ALA A 48 6.20 -7.46 1.27
C ALA A 48 6.25 -8.20 2.61
N ARG A 49 7.45 -8.41 3.16
CA ARG A 49 7.63 -9.10 4.45
C ARG A 49 7.04 -8.31 5.62
N SER A 50 7.27 -6.99 5.67
CA SER A 50 6.78 -6.15 6.77
C SER A 50 5.27 -5.99 6.73
N THR A 51 4.68 -5.87 5.54
CA THR A 51 3.23 -5.83 5.31
C THR A 51 2.57 -7.13 5.78
N THR A 52 3.12 -8.30 5.48
CA THR A 52 2.60 -9.58 5.99
C THR A 52 2.69 -9.65 7.52
N GLY A 53 3.81 -9.23 8.12
CA GLY A 53 3.94 -9.18 9.58
C GLY A 53 2.91 -8.25 10.24
N ALA A 54 2.66 -7.09 9.64
CA ALA A 54 1.65 -6.15 10.10
C ALA A 54 0.22 -6.71 9.96
N ALA A 55 -0.06 -7.47 8.90
CA ALA A 55 -1.36 -8.14 8.72
C ALA A 55 -1.64 -9.18 9.80
N ILE A 56 -0.65 -10.02 10.16
CA ILE A 56 -0.77 -10.99 11.27
C ILE A 56 -1.00 -10.25 12.58
N ALA A 57 -0.18 -9.22 12.87
CA ALA A 57 -0.33 -8.43 14.08
C ALA A 57 -1.68 -7.70 14.17
N ALA A 58 -2.21 -7.23 13.03
CA ALA A 58 -3.53 -6.63 12.98
C ALA A 58 -4.62 -7.67 13.24
N PHE A 59 -4.47 -8.90 12.76
CA PHE A 59 -5.39 -10.02 13.02
C PHE A 59 -5.42 -10.40 14.50
N ASP A 60 -4.26 -10.67 15.10
CA ASP A 60 -4.10 -11.17 16.48
C ASP A 60 -4.55 -10.18 17.57
N LYS A 61 -4.61 -8.88 17.26
CA LYS A 61 -5.07 -7.83 18.18
C LYS A 61 -6.60 -7.75 18.36
N ALA A 62 -7.40 -8.55 17.62
CA ALA A 62 -8.85 -8.61 17.82
C ALA A 62 -9.25 -9.62 18.90
#